data_AF-A0A6A6F3U2-F1
#
_entry.id   AF-A0A6A6F3U2-F1
#
_cell.length_a   1.000
_cell.length_b   1.000
_cell.length_c   1.000
_cell.angle_alpha   90.00
_cell.angle_beta   90.00
_cell.angle_gamma   90.00
#
_symmetry.space_group_name_H-M   'P 1'
#
loop_
_entity.id
_entity.type
_entity.pdbx_description
1 polymer ?
#
loop_
_entity_poly.entity_id
_entity_poly.type
_entity_poly.pdbx_seq_one_letter_code
_entity_poly.pdbx_strand_id
1 'polypeptide(L)'
;MASTNPANFANRPTEEVQAIASMGGKASHGGNATDGDAQSKEDHVPGRNPDGTFTKGSQAAKEAGHRGGLHSHQNDAEKTNTHPQERNPDGTFTKGSEAAKEAGHLGG
;
A
#
# COMPACT_ATOMS: atom_id res chain seq x y z
N MET A 1 36.71 6.57 -7.10
CA MET A 1 36.88 7.88 -7.77
C MET A 1 35.51 8.50 -7.98
N ALA A 2 35.10 9.41 -7.11
CA ALA A 2 33.81 10.10 -7.16
C ALA A 2 33.76 11.20 -8.26
N SER A 3 34.64 11.14 -9.25
CA SER A 3 35.04 12.28 -10.07
C SER A 3 34.41 12.34 -11.47
N THR A 4 33.63 11.34 -11.89
CA THR A 4 32.99 11.34 -13.22
C THR A 4 31.68 12.13 -13.27
N ASN A 5 31.09 12.48 -12.12
CA ASN A 5 29.93 13.36 -12.04
C ASN A 5 30.24 14.52 -11.07
N PRO A 6 30.54 15.74 -11.58
CA PRO A 6 30.83 16.88 -10.73
C PRO A 6 29.66 17.26 -9.81
N ALA A 7 28.43 16.85 -10.14
CA ALA A 7 27.22 17.17 -9.38
C ALA A 7 26.80 16.08 -8.36
N ASN A 8 27.65 15.10 -8.04
CA ASN A 8 27.32 14.08 -7.04
C ASN A 8 27.35 14.61 -5.60
N PHE A 9 26.76 13.85 -4.67
CA PHE A 9 26.75 14.21 -3.24
C PHE A 9 28.15 14.23 -2.60
N ALA A 10 29.12 13.49 -3.14
CA ALA A 10 30.50 13.48 -2.63
C ALA A 10 31.25 14.79 -2.93
N ASN A 11 30.78 15.60 -3.88
CA ASN A 11 31.31 16.92 -4.22
C ASN A 11 30.50 18.07 -3.60
N ARG A 12 29.50 17.79 -2.74
CA ARG A 12 28.67 18.79 -2.05
C ARG A 12 29.12 18.97 -0.59
N PRO A 13 28.90 20.15 0.01
CA PRO A 13 29.13 20.37 1.44
C PRO A 13 28.22 19.48 2.30
N THR A 14 28.75 19.00 3.43
CA THR A 14 28.07 18.08 4.34
C THR A 14 26.74 18.64 4.85
N GLU A 15 26.68 19.95 5.10
CA GLU A 15 25.50 20.66 5.61
C GLU A 15 24.34 20.62 4.61
N GLU A 16 24.63 20.76 3.31
CA GLU A 16 23.63 20.71 2.25
C GLU A 16 23.11 19.27 2.08
N VAL A 17 24.00 18.27 2.12
CA VAL A 17 23.61 16.86 2.09
C VAL A 17 22.73 16.49 3.29
N GLN A 18 23.10 16.97 4.48
CA GLN A 18 22.33 16.76 5.70
C GLN A 18 20.94 17.43 5.63
N ALA A 19 20.86 18.64 5.09
CA ALA A 19 19.60 19.34 4.87
C ALA A 19 18.70 18.56 3.89
N ILE A 20 19.25 18.10 2.75
CA ILE A 20 18.52 17.31 1.74
C ILE A 20 18.04 15.99 2.34
N ALA A 21 18.89 15.26 3.06
CA ALA A 21 18.52 14.00 3.72
C ALA A 21 17.40 14.21 4.75
N SER A 22 17.44 15.32 5.48
CA SER A 22 16.41 15.69 6.46
C SER A 22 15.07 16.05 5.81
N MET A 23 15.04 16.43 4.53
CA MET A 23 13.79 16.71 3.80
C MET A 23 13.05 15.43 3.38
N GLY A 24 13.75 14.32 3.19
CA GLY A 24 13.16 13.05 2.74
C GLY A 24 12.06 12.52 3.67
N GLY A 25 12.20 12.73 4.98
CA GLY A 25 11.17 12.36 5.97
C GLY A 25 10.08 13.43 6.16
N LYS A 26 10.33 14.69 5.80
CA LYS A 26 9.39 15.80 6.01
C LYS A 26 8.23 15.76 5.01
N ALA A 27 8.48 15.36 3.77
CA ALA A 27 7.44 15.25 2.74
C ALA A 27 6.41 14.15 3.04
N SER A 28 6.82 13.09 3.75
CA SER A 28 5.96 11.97 4.14
C SER A 28 4.91 12.32 5.21
N HIS A 29 5.05 13.48 5.86
CA HIS A 29 4.11 13.97 6.88
C HIS A 29 3.02 14.91 6.31
N GLY A 30 3.05 15.23 5.00
CA GLY A 30 2.14 16.21 4.40
C GLY A 30 0.87 15.64 3.73
N GLY A 31 0.74 14.31 3.62
CA GLY A 31 -0.37 13.68 2.89
C GLY A 31 -1.63 13.40 3.71
N ASN A 32 -1.58 13.58 5.02
CA ASN A 32 -2.74 13.41 5.89
C ASN A 32 -2.64 14.43 7.02
N ALA A 33 -3.16 15.63 6.77
CA ALA A 33 -3.44 16.61 7.80
C ALA A 33 -4.54 16.06 8.73
N THR A 34 -4.14 15.16 9.61
CA THR A 34 -4.75 14.97 10.92
C THR A 34 -3.61 15.17 11.89
N ASP A 35 -3.63 16.31 12.55
CA ASP A 35 -2.80 16.76 13.67
C ASP A 35 -1.89 15.68 14.27
N GLY A 36 -0.57 15.89 14.19
CA GLY A 36 0.41 14.92 14.65
C GLY A 36 1.80 15.51 14.76
N ASP A 37 1.90 16.52 15.62
CA ASP A 37 3.13 17.11 16.15
C ASP A 37 4.20 16.05 16.44
N ALA A 38 5.38 16.28 15.86
CA ALA A 38 6.57 15.48 16.12
C ALA A 38 7.19 15.93 17.44
N GLN A 39 6.54 15.62 18.56
CA GLN A 39 7.17 15.64 19.86
C GLN A 39 6.75 14.42 20.68
N SER A 40 7.72 13.52 20.79
CA SER A 40 7.79 12.48 21.81
C SER A 40 7.35 12.99 23.19
N LYS A 41 6.17 12.54 23.64
CA LYS A 41 5.81 12.04 24.98
C LYS A 41 4.33 12.34 25.24
N GLU A 42 3.56 11.29 25.53
CA GLU A 42 2.30 11.36 26.29
C GLU A 42 0.98 11.80 25.65
N ASP A 43 0.89 12.09 24.34
CA ASP A 43 -0.43 12.27 23.70
C ASP A 43 -0.65 11.24 22.59
N HIS A 44 -1.09 10.05 22.98
CA HIS A 44 -1.50 9.02 22.02
C HIS A 44 -2.74 9.54 21.28
N VAL A 45 -2.71 9.54 19.94
CA VAL A 45 -3.89 9.85 19.13
C VAL A 45 -5.06 9.00 19.65
N PRO A 46 -6.22 9.60 19.98
CA PRO A 46 -7.34 8.86 20.54
C PRO A 46 -7.70 7.69 19.63
N GLY A 47 -7.66 6.48 20.18
CA GLY A 47 -7.88 5.25 19.43
C GLY A 47 -6.61 4.51 18.96
N ARG A 48 -5.40 4.97 19.29
CA ARG A 48 -4.15 4.23 19.04
C ARG A 48 -3.42 3.82 20.33
N ASN A 49 -2.80 2.66 20.27
CA ASN A 49 -1.93 2.13 21.31
C ASN A 49 -0.56 2.84 21.23
N PRO A 50 0.24 2.82 22.31
CA PRO A 50 1.62 3.33 22.31
C PRO A 50 2.54 2.64 21.30
N ASP A 51 2.22 1.40 20.89
CA ASP A 51 2.93 0.65 19.86
C ASP A 51 2.56 1.08 18.42
N GLY A 52 1.69 2.08 18.26
CA GLY A 52 1.23 2.60 16.97
C GLY A 52 0.08 1.81 16.34
N THR A 53 -0.34 0.69 16.92
CA THR A 53 -1.51 -0.08 16.46
C THR A 53 -2.82 0.58 16.87
N PHE A 54 -3.93 0.22 16.22
CA PHE A 54 -5.23 0.70 16.67
C PHE A 54 -5.68 -0.02 17.95
N THR A 55 -6.23 0.74 18.89
CA THR A 55 -6.94 0.18 20.04
C THR A 55 -8.16 -0.61 19.54
N LYS A 56 -8.36 -1.80 20.10
CA LYS A 56 -9.45 -2.69 19.72
C LYS A 56 -10.81 -2.01 19.97
N GLY A 57 -11.63 -1.91 18.93
CA GLY A 57 -12.98 -1.33 19.00
C GLY A 57 -13.04 0.20 18.91
N SER A 58 -11.92 0.89 18.70
CA SER A 58 -11.95 2.34 18.48
C SER A 58 -12.64 2.74 17.18
N GLN A 59 -13.19 3.96 17.16
CA GLN A 59 -13.74 4.56 15.94
C GLN A 59 -12.67 4.68 14.84
N ALA A 60 -11.43 5.03 15.20
CA ALA A 60 -10.31 5.08 14.28
C ALA A 60 -10.05 3.73 13.59
N ALA A 61 -10.07 2.62 14.34
CA ALA A 61 -9.96 1.27 13.77
C ALA A 61 -11.12 0.97 12.80
N LYS A 62 -12.35 1.28 13.22
CA LYS A 62 -13.57 1.03 12.43
C LYS A 62 -13.56 1.80 11.12
N GLU A 63 -13.20 3.07 11.16
CA GLU A 63 -13.14 3.93 9.99
C GLU A 63 -12.01 3.51 9.04
N ALA A 64 -10.81 3.25 9.56
CA ALA A 64 -9.69 2.78 8.76
C ALA A 64 -9.98 1.43 8.09
N GLY A 65 -10.59 0.49 8.83
CA GLY A 65 -11.02 -0.80 8.29
C GLY A 65 -12.11 -0.65 7.22
N HIS A 66 -13.10 0.22 7.44
CA HIS A 66 -14.14 0.52 6.46
C HIS A 66 -13.54 1.12 5.18
N ARG A 67 -12.70 2.15 5.31
CA ARG A 67 -11.98 2.73 4.16
C ARG A 67 -11.13 1.67 3.45
N GLY A 68 -10.34 0.88 4.17
CA GLY A 68 -9.56 -0.21 3.59
C GLY A 68 -10.40 -1.23 2.83
N GLY A 69 -11.57 -1.60 3.37
CA GLY A 69 -12.54 -2.50 2.74
C GLY A 69 -13.13 -1.93 1.44
N LEU A 70 -13.45 -0.63 1.41
CA LEU A 70 -13.93 0.02 0.19
C LEU A 70 -12.90 -0.03 -0.94
N HIS A 71 -11.62 0.17 -0.62
CA HIS A 71 -10.55 0.12 -1.62
C HIS A 71 -10.21 -1.33 -2.04
N SER A 72 -10.43 -2.34 -1.18
CA SER A 72 -10.31 -3.74 -1.61
C SER A 72 -11.36 -4.10 -2.65
N HIS A 73 -12.57 -3.56 -2.56
CA HIS A 73 -13.64 -3.82 -3.52
C HIS A 73 -13.54 -2.98 -4.80
N GLN A 74 -12.77 -1.88 -4.82
CA GLN A 74 -12.56 -1.10 -6.04
C GLN A 74 -11.66 -1.81 -7.06
N ASN A 75 -10.88 -2.80 -6.63
CA ASN A 75 -10.20 -3.72 -7.55
C ASN A 75 -11.12 -4.86 -8.06
N ASP A 76 -12.33 -5.00 -7.47
CA ASP A 76 -13.32 -6.02 -7.83
C ASP A 76 -14.56 -5.44 -8.53
N ALA A 77 -14.81 -4.14 -8.44
CA ALA A 77 -15.80 -3.46 -9.29
C ALA A 77 -15.37 -3.46 -10.79
N GLU A 78 -14.10 -3.73 -11.07
CA GLU A 78 -13.56 -4.12 -12.39
C GLU A 78 -13.06 -5.58 -12.41
N LYS A 79 -13.56 -6.44 -11.52
CA LYS A 79 -13.38 -7.88 -11.62
C LYS A 79 -14.73 -8.56 -11.55
N THR A 80 -15.38 -8.56 -12.71
CA THR A 80 -16.40 -9.55 -13.06
C THR A 80 -15.95 -10.94 -12.59
N ASN A 81 -16.63 -11.45 -11.56
CA ASN A 81 -17.01 -12.84 -11.35
C ASN A 81 -16.18 -13.90 -12.11
N THR A 82 -14.91 -14.11 -11.76
CA THR A 82 -14.07 -15.12 -12.45
C THR A 82 -13.12 -15.87 -11.53
N HIS A 83 -13.66 -16.58 -10.55
CA HIS A 83 -13.30 -17.99 -10.47
C HIS A 83 -14.60 -18.76 -10.71
N PRO A 84 -14.97 -19.02 -11.99
CA PRO A 84 -16.04 -19.96 -12.22
C PRO A 84 -15.60 -21.28 -11.55
N GLN A 85 -16.55 -22.05 -11.03
CA GLN A 85 -16.35 -23.40 -10.42
C GLN A 85 -15.62 -24.42 -11.34
N GLU A 86 -15.07 -23.93 -12.44
CA GLU A 86 -14.44 -24.59 -13.56
C GLU A 86 -12.97 -24.19 -13.71
N ARG A 87 -12.40 -23.46 -12.73
CA ARG A 87 -10.96 -23.16 -12.64
C ARG A 87 -10.34 -23.65 -11.34
N ASN A 88 -9.14 -24.20 -11.47
CA ASN A 88 -8.29 -24.67 -10.40
C ASN A 88 -7.74 -23.48 -9.59
N PRO A 89 -7.26 -23.73 -8.35
CA PRO A 89 -6.65 -22.70 -7.51
C PRO A 89 -5.36 -22.10 -8.09
N ASP A 90 -4.72 -22.76 -9.06
CA ASP A 90 -3.58 -22.22 -9.81
C ASP A 90 -4.01 -21.34 -11.01
N GLY A 91 -5.32 -21.17 -11.23
CA GLY A 91 -5.90 -20.36 -12.30
C GLY A 91 -6.13 -21.09 -13.63
N THR A 92 -5.75 -22.37 -13.75
CA THR A 92 -6.02 -23.20 -14.95
C THR A 92 -7.47 -23.69 -14.99
N PHE A 93 -7.99 -24.13 -16.14
CA PHE A 93 -9.32 -24.76 -16.19
C PHE A 93 -9.31 -26.14 -15.49
N THR A 94 -10.38 -26.48 -14.78
CA THR A 94 -10.55 -27.82 -14.20
C THR A 94 -10.74 -28.85 -15.32
N LYS A 95 -10.13 -30.03 -15.17
CA LYS A 95 -10.15 -31.06 -16.21
C LYS A 95 -11.57 -31.58 -16.40
N GLY A 96 -12.15 -31.36 -17.59
CA GLY A 96 -13.48 -31.85 -17.97
C GLY A 96 -14.65 -30.91 -17.69
N SER A 97 -14.38 -29.65 -17.31
CA SER A 97 -15.42 -28.62 -17.20
C SER A 97 -16.03 -28.24 -18.55
N GLU A 98 -17.24 -27.68 -18.53
CA GLU A 98 -17.93 -27.21 -19.74
C GLU A 98 -17.16 -26.06 -20.40
N ALA A 99 -16.62 -25.12 -19.61
CA ALA A 99 -15.74 -24.05 -20.08
C ALA A 99 -14.47 -24.57 -20.77
N ALA A 100 -13.90 -25.69 -20.31
CA ALA A 100 -12.75 -26.29 -20.96
C ALA A 100 -13.09 -26.89 -22.34
N LYS A 101 -14.28 -27.48 -22.50
CA LYS A 101 -14.74 -28.04 -23.78
C LYS A 101 -15.17 -26.94 -24.77
N GLU A 102 -15.89 -25.93 -24.29
CA GLU A 102 -16.35 -24.78 -25.07
C GLU A 102 -15.17 -23.97 -25.62
N ALA A 103 -14.16 -23.69 -24.77
CA ALA A 103 -12.94 -23.01 -25.20
C ALA A 103 -12.14 -23.80 -26.27
N GLY A 104 -12.17 -25.14 -26.21
CA GLY A 104 -11.52 -26.01 -27.20
C GLY A 104 -12.17 -25.98 -28.59
N HIS A 105 -13.46 -25.66 -28.70
CA HIS A 105 -14.17 -25.54 -29.97
C HIS A 105 -13.97 -24.20 -30.69
N LEU A 106 -13.59 -23.15 -29.96
CA LEU A 106 -13.36 -21.80 -30.48
C LEU A 106 -11.92 -21.58 -31.01
N GLY A 107 -10.98 -22.46 -30.69
CA GLY A 107 -9.55 -22.33 -31.03
C GLY A 107 -9.01 -23.37 -32.01
N GLY A 108 -9.87 -24.07 -32.74
CA GLY A 108 -9.50 -25.11 -33.72
C GLY A 108 -8.83 -24.57 -34.99
#